data_AF-A0A2Z3H003-F1
#
_entry.id   AF-A0A2Z3H003-F1
#
_cell.length_a   1.000
_cell.length_b   1.000
_cell.length_c   1.000
_cell.angle_alpha   90.00
_cell.angle_beta   90.00
_cell.angle_gamma   90.00
#
_symmetry.space_group_name_H-M   'P 1'
#
loop_
_entity.id
_entity.type
_entity.pdbx_description
1 polymer ?
#
loop_
_entity_poly.entity_id
_entity_poly.type
_entity_poly.pdbx_seq_one_letter_code
_entity_poly.pdbx_strand_id
1 'polypeptide(L)'
;MRMLSLRKPSADTLRPFLAAQSDLPFTYAAVGATAGTPPDGFDVDRTRTKLGEGEPVFRSAVDALRRWEQFRLGWVEAWSPDTPIRTGAVVAVMGRAVGLWWLNACRIVYTVDEAGPVSRFGFAYGTLPGHVERGEERFLIEWDRASGGVWYDILAFSRPKHVLARIGYPVVRRKQKRFGRHSAAAMLRAIRPAGAGHPE
;
A
#
# COMPACT_ATOMS: atom_id res chain seq x y z
N MET A 1 -22.03 9.59 -0.78
CA MET A 1 -21.54 8.53 0.14
C MET A 1 -20.69 9.18 1.22
N ARG A 2 -21.02 9.03 2.51
CA ARG A 2 -20.22 9.64 3.59
C ARG A 2 -18.88 8.92 3.70
N MET A 3 -17.79 9.61 3.38
CA MET A 3 -16.41 9.11 3.50
C MET A 3 -15.97 8.87 4.95
N LEU A 4 -16.74 9.34 5.95
CA LEU A 4 -16.38 9.32 7.37
C LEU A 4 -17.44 8.58 8.20
N SER A 5 -17.00 7.72 9.13
CA SER A 5 -17.86 6.90 9.97
C SER A 5 -17.27 6.70 11.38
N LEU A 6 -18.11 6.61 12.41
CA LEU A 6 -17.69 6.28 13.78
C LEU A 6 -17.44 4.77 13.98
N ARG A 7 -17.94 3.95 13.06
CA ARG A 7 -17.78 2.48 13.07
C ARG A 7 -16.93 2.04 11.89
N LYS A 8 -16.20 0.94 12.06
CA LYS A 8 -15.47 0.30 10.95
C LYS A 8 -16.46 -0.01 9.82
N PRO A 9 -16.18 0.41 8.57
CA PRO A 9 -17.03 0.10 7.43
C PRO A 9 -17.21 -1.42 7.28
N SER A 10 -18.46 -1.87 7.12
CA SER A 10 -18.78 -3.28 6.89
C SER A 10 -18.56 -3.67 5.43
N ALA A 11 -18.53 -4.97 5.13
CA ALA A 11 -18.51 -5.47 3.75
C ALA A 11 -19.65 -4.89 2.90
N ASP A 12 -20.85 -4.73 3.48
CA ASP A 12 -22.03 -4.14 2.82
C ASP A 12 -21.85 -2.66 2.48
N THR A 13 -20.96 -1.96 3.18
CA THR A 13 -20.58 -0.58 2.83
C THR A 13 -19.46 -0.56 1.79
N LEU A 14 -18.49 -1.46 1.91
CA LEU A 14 -17.28 -1.50 1.10
C LEU A 14 -17.54 -1.94 -0.34
N ARG A 15 -18.39 -2.95 -0.55
CA ARG A 15 -18.75 -3.46 -1.88
C ARG A 15 -19.36 -2.38 -2.79
N PRO A 16 -20.47 -1.71 -2.41
CA PRO A 16 -21.05 -0.66 -3.26
C PRO A 16 -20.14 0.55 -3.38
N PHE A 17 -19.32 0.86 -2.36
CA PHE A 17 -18.30 1.91 -2.47
C PHE A 17 -17.29 1.59 -3.57
N LEU A 18 -16.75 0.39 -3.61
CA LEU A 18 -15.78 0.01 -4.64
C LEU A 18 -16.41 -0.08 -6.04
N ALA A 19 -17.63 -0.61 -6.15
CA ALA A 19 -18.37 -0.63 -7.40
C ALA A 19 -18.60 0.79 -7.96
N ALA A 20 -18.97 1.75 -7.09
CA ALA A 20 -19.13 3.14 -7.49
C ALA A 20 -17.81 3.84 -7.89
N GLN A 21 -16.65 3.22 -7.63
CA GLN A 21 -15.33 3.76 -7.96
C GLN A 21 -14.66 3.02 -9.12
N SER A 22 -15.16 1.85 -9.54
CA SER A 22 -14.44 0.95 -10.45
C SER A 22 -14.25 1.48 -11.85
N ASP A 23 -15.12 2.38 -12.30
CA ASP A 23 -15.09 2.92 -13.66
C ASP A 23 -14.64 4.38 -13.70
N LEU A 24 -14.39 4.99 -12.53
CA LEU A 24 -13.94 6.37 -12.45
C LEU A 24 -12.47 6.50 -12.89
N PRO A 25 -12.05 7.63 -13.46
CA PRO A 25 -10.65 7.87 -13.80
C PRO A 25 -9.79 8.03 -12.55
N PHE A 26 -8.48 7.82 -12.71
CA PHE A 26 -7.49 8.19 -11.70
C PHE A 26 -7.52 9.69 -11.41
N THR A 27 -7.13 10.08 -10.20
CA THR A 27 -7.20 11.48 -9.76
C THR A 27 -5.93 12.30 -10.09
N TYR A 28 -4.98 11.71 -10.82
CA TYR A 28 -3.69 12.26 -11.22
C TYR A 28 -3.36 11.80 -12.65
N ALA A 29 -2.51 12.55 -13.36
CA ALA A 29 -2.21 12.32 -14.78
C ALA A 29 -1.06 11.33 -15.01
N ALA A 30 -0.04 11.34 -14.15
CA ALA A 30 1.19 10.56 -14.29
C ALA A 30 1.03 9.09 -13.86
N VAL A 31 0.04 8.39 -14.43
CA VAL A 31 -0.28 6.98 -14.12
C VAL A 31 0.88 6.07 -14.54
N GLY A 32 1.35 5.23 -13.62
CA GLY A 32 2.47 4.31 -13.82
C GLY A 32 3.85 4.89 -13.49
N ALA A 33 3.94 6.16 -13.08
CA ALA A 33 5.23 6.83 -12.86
C ALA A 33 6.06 6.22 -11.72
N THR A 34 5.49 5.42 -10.81
CA THR A 34 6.29 4.67 -9.80
C THR A 34 7.11 3.51 -10.40
N ALA A 35 6.94 3.20 -11.68
CA ALA A 35 7.80 2.26 -12.42
C ALA A 35 9.12 2.91 -12.86
N GLY A 36 9.18 4.24 -12.86
CA GLY A 36 10.37 5.01 -13.20
C GLY A 36 10.57 6.17 -12.23
N THR A 37 10.58 7.38 -12.77
CA THR A 37 10.79 8.61 -11.99
C THR A 37 9.46 9.25 -11.60
N PRO A 38 9.20 9.46 -10.30
CA PRO A 38 8.03 10.21 -9.85
C PRO A 38 7.99 11.61 -10.49
N PRO A 39 6.79 12.12 -10.84
CA PRO A 39 6.63 13.43 -11.47
C PRO A 39 6.94 14.58 -10.51
N ASP A 40 7.38 15.72 -11.08
CA ASP A 40 7.56 16.95 -10.34
C ASP A 40 6.26 17.48 -9.72
N GLY A 41 6.38 18.24 -8.62
CA GLY A 41 5.24 18.87 -7.94
C GLY A 41 4.40 17.93 -7.06
N PHE A 42 4.90 16.71 -6.80
CA PHE A 42 4.37 15.78 -5.81
C PHE A 42 5.34 15.61 -4.65
N ASP A 43 4.81 15.30 -3.47
CA ASP A 43 5.65 14.76 -2.41
C ASP A 43 6.03 13.33 -2.75
N VAL A 44 7.31 13.00 -2.59
CA VAL A 44 7.82 11.65 -2.77
C VAL A 44 8.19 11.06 -1.42
N ASP A 45 7.65 9.89 -1.10
CA ASP A 45 8.06 9.09 0.05
C ASP A 45 8.67 7.77 -0.43
N ARG A 46 9.79 7.41 0.20
CA ARG A 46 10.48 6.14 -0.02
C ARG A 46 10.72 5.44 1.29
N THR A 47 10.40 4.16 1.36
CA THR A 47 10.74 3.30 2.49
C THR A 47 11.31 2.00 1.96
N ARG A 48 12.52 1.65 2.38
CA ARG A 48 13.15 0.38 2.03
C ARG A 48 13.66 -0.30 3.29
N THR A 49 13.40 -1.60 3.42
CA THR A 49 13.90 -2.41 4.55
C THR A 49 14.35 -3.78 4.06
N LYS A 50 15.45 -4.30 4.63
CA LYS A 50 15.88 -5.68 4.38
C LYS A 50 14.99 -6.61 5.19
N LEU A 51 14.38 -7.56 4.50
CA LEU A 51 13.50 -8.57 5.11
C LEU A 51 14.29 -9.78 5.60
N GLY A 52 15.37 -10.12 4.90
CA GLY A 52 16.21 -11.28 5.18
C GLY A 52 16.98 -11.67 3.93
N GLU A 53 17.26 -12.96 3.79
CA GLU A 53 18.06 -13.49 2.68
C GLU A 53 17.50 -14.79 2.11
N GLY A 54 17.71 -14.98 0.82
CA GLY A 54 17.40 -16.23 0.11
C GLY A 54 15.95 -16.39 -0.34
N GLU A 55 15.76 -17.43 -1.15
CA GLU A 55 14.47 -17.77 -1.76
C GLU A 55 13.34 -17.99 -0.73
N PRO A 56 13.55 -18.65 0.43
CA PRO A 56 12.47 -18.86 1.39
C PRO A 56 11.90 -17.55 1.94
N VAL A 57 12.75 -16.55 2.18
CA VAL A 57 12.33 -15.22 2.62
C VAL A 57 11.61 -14.48 1.49
N PHE A 58 12.13 -14.56 0.26
CA PHE A 58 11.48 -13.97 -0.91
C PHE A 58 10.06 -14.51 -1.08
N ARG A 59 9.89 -15.83 -1.10
CA ARG A 59 8.57 -16.48 -1.21
C ARG A 59 7.62 -16.07 -0.08
N SER A 60 8.10 -16.10 1.16
CA SER A 60 7.30 -15.68 2.32
C SER A 60 6.86 -14.21 2.23
N ALA A 61 7.74 -13.33 1.75
CA ALA A 61 7.46 -11.92 1.55
C ALA A 61 6.45 -11.69 0.42
N VAL A 62 6.55 -12.43 -0.69
CA VAL A 62 5.56 -12.43 -1.77
C VAL A 62 4.19 -12.84 -1.25
N ASP A 63 4.11 -13.93 -0.49
CA ASP A 63 2.85 -14.40 0.07
C ASP A 63 2.28 -13.41 1.09
N ALA A 64 3.12 -12.78 1.91
CA ALA A 64 2.69 -11.71 2.81
C ALA A 64 2.13 -10.50 2.05
N LEU A 65 2.75 -10.11 0.94
CA LEU A 65 2.27 -9.00 0.11
C LEU A 65 0.92 -9.34 -0.55
N ARG A 66 0.77 -10.57 -1.05
CA ARG A 66 -0.50 -11.10 -1.61
C ARG A 66 -1.64 -11.12 -0.60
N ARG A 67 -1.32 -11.36 0.69
CA ARG A 67 -2.29 -11.31 1.80
C ARG A 67 -2.54 -9.92 2.37
N TRP A 68 -1.98 -8.88 1.74
CA TRP A 68 -2.13 -7.48 2.17
C TRP A 68 -1.59 -7.21 3.59
N GLU A 69 -0.61 -7.98 4.06
CA GLU A 69 -0.02 -7.84 5.41
C GLU A 69 0.59 -6.45 5.65
N GLN A 70 1.08 -5.81 4.59
CA GLN A 70 1.62 -4.45 4.61
C GLN A 70 0.61 -3.38 5.05
N PHE A 71 -0.69 -3.69 5.00
CA PHE A 71 -1.76 -2.85 5.50
C PHE A 71 -2.32 -3.30 6.84
N ARG A 72 -1.83 -4.35 7.50
CA ARG A 72 -2.34 -4.78 8.82
C ARG A 72 -1.72 -3.98 9.97
N LEU A 73 -2.09 -2.71 10.07
CA LEU A 73 -1.42 -1.74 10.96
C LEU A 73 -2.23 -1.37 12.21
N GLY A 74 -3.50 -1.82 12.30
CA GLY A 74 -4.44 -1.47 13.37
C GLY A 74 -5.07 -0.07 13.23
N TRP A 75 -4.45 0.83 12.46
CA TRP A 75 -4.98 2.15 12.11
C TRP A 75 -5.11 2.38 10.60
N VAL A 76 -4.57 1.44 9.81
CA VAL A 76 -4.84 1.26 8.38
C VAL A 76 -5.12 -0.22 8.20
N GLU A 77 -6.02 -0.55 7.28
CA GLU A 77 -6.37 -1.90 6.87
C GLU A 77 -6.83 -1.90 5.41
N ALA A 78 -6.37 -2.86 4.61
CA ALA A 78 -6.92 -3.10 3.28
C ALA A 78 -8.13 -4.04 3.39
N TRP A 79 -9.17 -3.76 2.61
CA TRP A 79 -10.26 -4.69 2.36
C TRP A 79 -10.20 -5.16 0.92
N SER A 80 -9.87 -6.44 0.77
CA SER A 80 -9.61 -7.12 -0.50
C SER A 80 -9.85 -8.63 -0.38
N PRO A 81 -10.97 -9.07 0.23
CA PRO A 81 -11.13 -10.45 0.71
C PRO A 81 -10.82 -11.52 -0.34
N ASP A 82 -11.12 -11.24 -1.61
CA ASP A 82 -10.85 -12.15 -2.74
C ASP A 82 -10.19 -11.43 -3.93
N THR A 83 -9.57 -10.26 -3.70
CA THR A 83 -9.05 -9.45 -4.81
C THR A 83 -7.62 -9.90 -5.14
N PRO A 84 -7.39 -10.61 -6.26
CA PRO A 84 -6.03 -10.91 -6.69
C PRO A 84 -5.30 -9.60 -7.01
N ILE A 85 -3.99 -9.58 -6.78
CA ILE A 85 -3.13 -8.50 -7.25
C ILE A 85 -3.07 -8.61 -8.78
N ARG A 86 -3.95 -7.87 -9.46
CA ARG A 86 -4.03 -7.80 -10.92
C ARG A 86 -4.34 -6.38 -11.36
N THR A 87 -3.79 -5.98 -12.50
CA THR A 87 -4.10 -4.69 -13.12
C THR A 87 -5.61 -4.47 -13.25
N GLY A 88 -6.07 -3.27 -12.91
CA GLY A 88 -7.47 -2.88 -12.93
C GLY A 88 -8.28 -3.28 -11.69
N ALA A 89 -7.76 -4.13 -10.81
CA ALA A 89 -8.46 -4.48 -9.57
C ALA A 89 -8.57 -3.27 -8.63
N VAL A 90 -9.73 -3.12 -8.00
CA VAL A 90 -10.05 -2.00 -7.10
C VAL A 90 -9.97 -2.47 -5.66
N VAL A 91 -9.33 -1.68 -4.81
CA VAL A 91 -9.08 -2.02 -3.40
C VAL A 91 -9.54 -0.86 -2.53
N ALA A 92 -10.19 -1.20 -1.41
CA ALA A 92 -10.49 -0.24 -0.37
C ALA A 92 -9.38 -0.27 0.67
N VAL A 93 -8.79 0.89 0.96
CA VAL A 93 -7.92 1.09 2.12
C VAL A 93 -8.72 1.87 3.16
N MET A 94 -8.89 1.30 4.33
CA MET A 94 -9.54 1.93 5.48
C MET A 94 -8.49 2.56 6.36
N GLY A 95 -8.71 3.81 6.78
CA GLY A 95 -7.91 4.45 7.81
C GLY A 95 -8.73 4.76 9.05
N ARG A 96 -8.09 4.80 10.22
CA ARG A 96 -8.70 5.17 11.49
C ARG A 96 -7.84 6.15 12.26
N ALA A 97 -8.45 7.19 12.81
CA ALA A 97 -7.81 8.13 13.73
C ALA A 97 -8.87 8.80 14.61
N VAL A 98 -8.57 8.95 15.90
CA VAL A 98 -9.42 9.67 16.87
C VAL A 98 -10.89 9.20 16.82
N GLY A 99 -11.10 7.88 16.77
CA GLY A 99 -12.44 7.28 16.70
C GLY A 99 -13.14 7.32 15.33
N LEU A 100 -12.58 8.05 14.36
CA LEU A 100 -13.16 8.21 13.02
C LEU A 100 -12.50 7.27 12.02
N TRP A 101 -13.32 6.63 11.19
CA TRP A 101 -12.93 5.80 10.06
C TRP A 101 -13.15 6.54 8.76
N TRP A 102 -12.26 6.33 7.79
CA TRP A 102 -12.46 6.77 6.41
C TRP A 102 -12.09 5.69 5.40
N LEU A 103 -12.64 5.84 4.20
CA LEU A 103 -12.39 4.98 3.05
C LEU A 103 -11.55 5.70 2.01
N ASN A 104 -10.63 4.95 1.42
CA ASN A 104 -9.82 5.32 0.29
C ASN A 104 -10.01 4.26 -0.80
N ALA A 105 -10.38 4.67 -1.99
CA ALA A 105 -10.46 3.77 -3.15
C ALA A 105 -9.19 3.89 -3.98
N CYS A 106 -8.58 2.75 -4.29
CA CYS A 106 -7.41 2.64 -5.13
C CYS A 106 -7.66 1.62 -6.25
N ARG A 107 -6.97 1.75 -7.38
CA ARG A 107 -6.99 0.76 -8.46
C ARG A 107 -5.57 0.36 -8.82
N ILE A 108 -5.32 -0.94 -8.95
CA ILE A 108 -4.01 -1.46 -9.36
C ILE A 108 -3.72 -0.99 -10.79
N VAL A 109 -2.59 -0.29 -10.94
CA VAL A 109 -2.14 0.31 -12.21
C VAL A 109 -1.31 -0.68 -13.00
N TYR A 110 -0.38 -1.37 -12.32
CA TYR A 110 0.46 -2.41 -12.90
C TYR A 110 0.90 -3.39 -11.83
N THR A 111 1.34 -4.56 -12.27
CA THR A 111 1.95 -5.61 -11.46
C THR A 111 3.38 -5.85 -11.92
N VAL A 112 4.22 -6.31 -11.00
CA VAL A 112 5.60 -6.73 -11.27
C VAL A 112 5.68 -8.21 -10.88
N ASP A 113 6.13 -9.05 -11.80
CA ASP A 113 6.45 -10.46 -11.57
C ASP A 113 7.59 -10.84 -12.52
N GLU A 114 8.82 -10.66 -12.04
CA GLU A 114 10.04 -10.76 -12.84
C GLU A 114 10.97 -11.78 -12.19
N ALA A 115 11.43 -12.75 -12.98
CA ALA A 115 12.47 -13.70 -12.59
C ALA A 115 13.79 -13.35 -13.29
N GLY A 116 14.90 -13.43 -12.56
CA GLY A 116 16.22 -13.10 -13.10
C GLY A 116 17.28 -12.97 -12.00
N PRO A 117 18.45 -12.37 -12.31
CA PRO A 117 19.50 -12.09 -11.33
C PRO A 117 18.98 -11.31 -10.12
N VAL A 118 18.03 -10.41 -10.38
CA VAL A 118 17.19 -9.80 -9.35
C VAL A 118 15.74 -10.20 -9.64
N SER A 119 15.16 -11.01 -8.76
CA SER A 119 13.76 -11.42 -8.85
C SER A 119 12.87 -10.38 -8.16
N ARG A 120 11.74 -10.03 -8.76
CA ARG A 120 10.86 -8.98 -8.25
C ARG A 120 9.41 -9.42 -8.27
N PHE A 121 8.68 -9.02 -7.24
CA PHE A 121 7.23 -9.18 -7.20
C PHE A 121 6.60 -7.98 -6.52
N GLY A 122 5.53 -7.43 -7.09
CA GLY A 122 4.90 -6.26 -6.53
C GLY A 122 3.76 -5.71 -7.37
N PHE A 123 3.28 -4.55 -6.99
CA PHE A 123 2.26 -3.81 -7.71
C PHE A 123 2.32 -2.33 -7.36
N ALA A 124 1.72 -1.50 -8.19
CA ALA A 124 1.36 -0.15 -7.82
C ALA A 124 -0.15 0.03 -7.91
N TYR A 125 -0.72 0.83 -7.01
CA TYR A 125 -2.06 1.36 -7.18
C TYR A 125 -2.05 2.86 -7.34
N GLY A 126 -3.07 3.34 -8.04
CA GLY A 126 -3.41 4.74 -8.18
C GLY A 126 -4.65 5.08 -7.40
N THR A 127 -4.71 6.32 -6.92
CA THR A 127 -5.84 6.87 -6.16
C THR A 127 -7.05 7.22 -7.05
N LEU A 128 -8.24 6.80 -6.62
CA LEU A 128 -9.54 7.10 -7.24
C LEU A 128 -10.25 8.26 -6.53
N PRO A 129 -11.36 8.81 -7.06
CA PRO A 129 -12.04 9.97 -6.47
C PRO A 129 -12.44 9.81 -5.00
N GLY A 130 -12.69 8.57 -4.57
CA GLY A 130 -12.94 8.17 -3.18
C GLY A 130 -11.75 8.31 -2.23
N HIS A 131 -10.57 8.68 -2.72
CA HIS A 131 -9.35 8.83 -1.94
C HIS A 131 -9.14 10.29 -1.46
N VAL A 132 -8.60 10.46 -0.24
CA VAL A 132 -8.33 11.78 0.35
C VAL A 132 -7.17 12.53 -0.31
N GLU A 133 -6.12 11.80 -0.69
CA GLU A 133 -4.98 12.28 -1.48
C GLU A 133 -5.11 11.92 -2.96
N ARG A 134 -4.27 12.53 -3.80
CA ARG A 134 -4.09 12.17 -5.22
C ARG A 134 -2.65 11.75 -5.47
N GLY A 135 -2.44 10.62 -6.13
CA GLY A 135 -1.11 10.02 -6.34
C GLY A 135 -1.13 8.51 -6.61
N GLU A 136 0.08 7.93 -6.57
CA GLU A 136 0.37 6.52 -6.83
C GLU A 136 1.33 5.97 -5.77
N GLU A 137 1.18 4.69 -5.43
CA GLU A 137 2.03 4.00 -4.46
C GLU A 137 2.36 2.59 -4.95
N ARG A 138 3.66 2.29 -5.04
CA ARG A 138 4.23 0.98 -5.37
C ARG A 138 4.68 0.27 -4.11
N PHE A 139 4.35 -1.02 -4.05
CA PHE A 139 4.86 -1.99 -3.08
C PHE A 139 5.63 -3.07 -3.83
N LEU A 140 6.89 -3.31 -3.46
CA LEU A 140 7.78 -4.20 -4.19
C LEU A 140 8.61 -5.06 -3.23
N ILE A 141 8.66 -6.36 -3.53
CA ILE A 141 9.66 -7.29 -3.00
C ILE A 141 10.73 -7.45 -4.06
N GLU A 142 11.98 -7.29 -3.66
CA GLU A 142 13.15 -7.48 -4.51
C GLU A 142 14.09 -8.50 -3.86
N TRP A 143 14.49 -9.52 -4.60
CA TRP A 143 15.50 -10.49 -4.19
C TRP A 143 16.68 -10.44 -5.15
N ASP A 144 17.80 -9.92 -4.67
CA ASP A 144 19.07 -10.00 -5.36
C ASP A 144 19.70 -11.36 -5.09
N ARG A 145 19.86 -12.17 -6.15
CA ARG A 145 20.41 -13.53 -6.04
C ARG A 145 21.93 -13.54 -5.84
N ALA A 146 22.64 -12.48 -6.22
CA ALA A 146 24.08 -12.39 -6.05
C ALA A 146 24.45 -12.12 -4.58
N SER A 147 23.76 -11.18 -3.93
CA SER A 147 23.95 -10.89 -2.50
C SER A 147 23.09 -11.73 -1.57
N GLY A 148 22.08 -12.43 -2.12
CA GLY A 148 21.05 -13.13 -1.36
C GLY A 148 20.00 -12.21 -0.72
N GLY A 149 20.18 -10.88 -0.74
CA GLY A 149 19.34 -9.94 -0.01
C GLY A 149 17.91 -9.84 -0.52
N VAL A 150 16.95 -10.00 0.38
CA VAL A 150 15.52 -9.78 0.13
C VAL A 150 15.08 -8.47 0.77
N TRP A 151 14.44 -7.60 0.00
CA TRP A 151 14.06 -6.25 0.37
C TRP A 151 12.58 -6.00 0.13
N TYR A 152 11.99 -5.21 1.02
CA TYR A 152 10.69 -4.59 0.79
C TYR A 152 10.88 -3.10 0.56
N ASP A 153 10.29 -2.61 -0.54
CA ASP A 153 10.39 -1.23 -1.00
C ASP A 153 8.99 -0.65 -1.23
N ILE A 154 8.78 0.56 -0.70
CA ILE A 154 7.61 1.39 -0.93
C ILE A 154 8.09 2.66 -1.61
N LEU A 155 7.50 2.97 -2.77
CA LEU A 155 7.67 4.23 -3.45
C LEU A 155 6.30 4.86 -3.67
N ALA A 156 6.07 6.02 -3.08
CA ALA A 156 4.82 6.76 -3.26
C ALA A 156 5.12 8.17 -3.76
N PHE A 157 4.25 8.68 -4.61
CA PHE A 157 4.12 10.11 -4.83
C PHE A 157 2.68 10.56 -4.60
N SER A 158 2.49 11.68 -3.91
CA SER A 158 1.15 12.16 -3.58
C SER A 158 1.08 13.67 -3.38
N ARG A 159 -0.13 14.21 -3.46
CA ARG A 159 -0.43 15.59 -3.07
C ARG A 159 -1.88 15.70 -2.58
N PRO A 160 -2.18 16.74 -1.77
CA PRO A 160 -3.53 16.97 -1.28
C PRO A 160 -4.54 17.19 -2.41
N LYS A 161 -5.74 16.63 -2.26
CA LYS A 161 -6.82 16.77 -3.24
C LYS A 161 -7.41 18.19 -3.32
N HIS A 162 -7.40 18.92 -2.20
CA HIS A 162 -8.01 20.24 -2.04
C HIS A 162 -7.05 21.21 -1.34
N VAL A 163 -7.10 22.50 -1.71
CA VAL A 163 -6.24 23.54 -1.10
C VAL A 163 -6.49 23.68 0.40
N LEU A 164 -7.73 23.55 0.85
CA LEU A 164 -8.09 23.58 2.28
C LEU A 164 -7.52 22.39 3.08
N ALA A 165 -7.22 21.27 2.43
CA ALA A 165 -6.56 20.14 3.08
C ALA A 165 -5.12 20.47 3.52
N ARG A 166 -4.54 21.59 3.03
CA ARG A 166 -3.23 22.10 3.47
C ARG A 166 -3.17 22.42 4.96
N ILE A 167 -4.30 22.74 5.59
CA ILE A 167 -4.35 23.04 7.03
C ILE A 167 -4.00 21.79 7.86
N GLY A 168 -4.46 20.61 7.45
CA GLY A 168 -4.14 19.33 8.09
C GLY A 168 -2.87 18.66 7.55
N TYR A 169 -2.22 19.26 6.57
CA TYR A 169 -1.21 18.59 5.76
C TYR A 169 0.07 18.18 6.51
N PRO A 170 0.62 18.96 7.47
CA PRO A 170 1.73 18.48 8.29
C PRO A 170 1.41 17.18 9.04
N VAL A 171 0.15 17.02 9.48
CA VAL A 171 -0.32 15.78 10.13
C VAL A 171 -0.42 14.65 9.12
N VAL A 172 -0.89 14.92 7.90
CA VAL A 172 -0.93 13.95 6.80
C VAL A 172 0.48 13.47 6.45
N ARG A 173 1.45 14.37 6.27
CA ARG A 173 2.85 14.02 5.98
C ARG A 173 3.47 13.17 7.10
N ARG A 174 3.18 13.47 8.37
CA ARG A 174 3.59 12.62 9.51
C ARG A 174 2.97 11.22 9.44
N LYS A 175 1.68 11.12 9.08
CA LYS A 175 0.99 9.83 8.91
C LYS A 175 1.54 9.03 7.74
N GLN A 176 1.90 9.65 6.62
CA GLN A 176 2.52 8.98 5.47
C GLN A 176 3.89 8.40 5.82
N LYS A 177 4.77 9.18 6.47
CA LYS A 177 6.06 8.66 6.97
C LYS A 177 5.88 7.54 8.00
N ARG A 178 4.84 7.64 8.84
CA ARG A 178 4.48 6.58 9.80
C ARG A 178 3.99 5.32 9.09
N PHE A 179 3.19 5.47 8.03
CA PHE A 179 2.69 4.36 7.21
C PHE A 179 3.85 3.53 6.69
N GLY A 180 4.83 4.15 6.01
CA GLY A 180 5.99 3.41 5.47
C GLY A 180 6.71 2.56 6.53
N ARG A 181 7.02 3.16 7.69
CA ARG A 181 7.68 2.44 8.80
C ARG A 181 6.83 1.30 9.37
N HIS A 182 5.54 1.53 9.59
CA HIS A 182 4.63 0.53 10.15
C HIS A 182 4.37 -0.61 9.16
N SER A 183 4.25 -0.27 7.88
CA SER A 183 4.11 -1.20 6.76
C SER A 183 5.34 -2.11 6.64
N ALA A 184 6.54 -1.53 6.68
CA ALA A 184 7.79 -2.29 6.74
C ALA A 184 7.85 -3.23 7.95
N ALA A 185 7.47 -2.74 9.13
CA ALA A 185 7.41 -3.57 10.33
C ALA A 185 6.36 -4.69 10.23
N ALA A 186 5.23 -4.46 9.54
CA ALA A 186 4.21 -5.48 9.31
C ALA A 186 4.71 -6.59 8.39
N MET A 187 5.40 -6.23 7.31
CA MET A 187 6.05 -7.21 6.42
C MET A 187 7.09 -8.04 7.17
N LEU A 188 7.95 -7.40 7.97
CA LEU A 188 8.92 -8.11 8.82
C LEU A 188 8.26 -9.09 9.79
N ARG A 189 7.13 -8.71 10.40
CA ARG A 189 6.38 -9.63 11.28
C ARG A 189 5.76 -10.79 10.51
N ALA A 190 5.24 -10.54 9.32
CA ALA A 190 4.53 -11.53 8.52
C ALA A 190 5.42 -12.64 7.95
N ILE A 191 6.73 -12.38 7.82
CA ILE A 191 7.70 -13.36 7.33
C ILE A 191 8.45 -14.09 8.44
N ARG A 192 8.24 -13.70 9.71
CA ARG A 192 8.86 -14.42 10.84
C ARG A 192 8.18 -15.79 10.99
N PRO A 193 8.94 -16.86 11.25
CA PRO A 193 8.37 -18.15 11.60
C PRO A 193 7.46 -17.97 12.82
N ALA A 194 6.25 -18.56 12.77
CA ALA A 194 5.38 -18.65 13.93
C ALA A 194 6.05 -19.59 14.96
N GLY A 195 6.81 -19.05 15.91
CA GLY A 195 7.46 -19.88 16.94
C GLY A 195 8.71 -19.33 17.64
N ALA A 196 9.26 -18.18 17.28
CA ALA A 196 10.34 -17.57 18.08
C ALA A 196 9.79 -16.84 19.32
N GLY A 197 9.11 -17.58 20.20
CA GLY A 197 8.78 -17.18 21.56
C GLY A 197 9.95 -17.47 22.49
N HIS A 198 10.14 -16.60 23.49
CA HIS A 198 11.15 -16.61 24.56
C HIS A 198 11.68 -17.99 24.98
N PRO A 199 13.00 -18.18 25.14
CA PRO A 199 13.48 -19.09 26.18
C PRO A 199 13.09 -18.49 27.55
N GLU A 200 12.50 -19.33 28.41
CA GLU A 200 12.31 -19.04 29.84
C GLU A 200 13.64 -18.72 30.54
#